data_AF-A0A317NI67-F1
#
_entry.id   AF-A0A317NI67-F1
#
_cell.length_a   1.000
_cell.length_b   1.000
_cell.length_c   1.000
_cell.angle_alpha   90.00
_cell.angle_beta   90.00
_cell.angle_gamma   90.00
#
_symmetry.space_group_name_H-M   'P 1'
#
loop_
_entity.id
_entity.type
_entity.pdbx_description
1 polymer ?
#
loop_
_entity_poly.entity_id
_entity_poly.type
_entity_poly.pdbx_seq_one_letter_code
_entity_poly.pdbx_strand_id
1 'polypeptide(L)'
;MAVPAVVAAPATAAVRDTACGSALSSSEVDDIVELSDTATITGADGLTRLEDAVDRHHRITEILSAHRDLRGLFAIGLDAVEYAAVMPLQRDPAAFLNREYAHAISTELLRRFLDNLHAEFTGGVTEPHWAHYFALAKDCGASRARTAMAGYNAHLTVDLAYSVAAVHSRPEHAPDYFKIVASIAAVGDVIIDRTKAVYGADLGPLWRFYFVGEGLDQLFGAGVATEQMLIAADLGANTVIFTNGLALQDPALAPGVRAEITALWQAADLAFEALARINAL
;
A
#
# COMPACT_ATOMS: atom_id res chain seq x y z
N MET A 1 -7.10 13.88 -53.74
CA MET A 1 -7.07 14.85 -52.62
C MET A 1 -6.89 14.04 -51.36
N ALA A 2 -5.74 14.14 -50.69
CA ALA A 2 -5.46 13.42 -49.46
C ALA A 2 -5.87 14.31 -48.27
N VAL A 3 -6.71 13.78 -47.38
CA VAL A 3 -7.08 14.44 -46.12
C VAL A 3 -5.95 14.21 -45.13
N PRO A 4 -5.39 15.25 -44.48
CA PRO A 4 -4.36 15.05 -43.48
C PRO A 4 -4.99 14.44 -42.22
N ALA A 5 -4.39 13.35 -41.73
CA ALA A 5 -4.72 12.80 -40.43
C ALA A 5 -4.18 13.74 -39.35
N VAL A 6 -5.07 14.30 -38.54
CA VAL A 6 -4.70 15.01 -37.31
C VAL A 6 -4.31 13.95 -36.28
N VAL A 7 -3.02 13.86 -36.00
CA VAL A 7 -2.52 13.08 -34.85
C VAL A 7 -2.87 13.89 -33.61
N ALA A 8 -3.89 13.46 -32.87
CA ALA A 8 -4.17 14.01 -31.56
C ALA A 8 -3.04 13.58 -30.61
N ALA A 9 -2.29 14.55 -30.08
CA ALA A 9 -1.41 14.30 -28.95
C ALA A 9 -2.24 13.77 -27.77
N PRO A 10 -1.73 12.81 -26.99
CA PRO A 10 -2.42 12.40 -25.77
C PRO A 10 -2.57 13.65 -24.89
N ALA A 11 -3.80 13.95 -24.50
CA ALA A 11 -4.05 14.97 -23.50
C ALA A 11 -3.41 14.47 -22.21
N THR A 12 -2.28 15.06 -21.81
CA THR A 12 -1.85 15.04 -20.41
C THR A 12 -3.04 15.57 -19.62
N ALA A 13 -3.74 14.68 -18.93
CA ALA A 13 -4.78 15.10 -18.02
C ALA A 13 -4.11 16.07 -17.03
N ALA A 14 -4.66 17.28 -16.89
CA ALA A 14 -4.15 18.23 -15.92
C ALA A 14 -4.18 17.54 -14.55
N VAL A 15 -3.00 17.27 -14.00
CA VAL A 15 -2.85 16.73 -12.65
C VAL A 15 -3.56 17.70 -11.73
N ARG A 16 -4.47 17.20 -10.89
CA ARG A 16 -5.11 18.08 -9.94
C ARG A 16 -4.07 18.44 -8.89
N ASP A 17 -3.81 19.74 -8.75
CA ASP A 17 -2.96 20.30 -7.69
C ASP A 17 -3.53 20.04 -6.28
N THR A 18 -4.75 19.46 -6.19
CA THR A 18 -5.43 19.11 -4.94
C THR A 18 -6.19 17.78 -5.06
N ALA A 19 -6.09 16.93 -4.04
CA ALA A 19 -7.05 15.85 -3.75
C ALA A 19 -7.61 16.06 -2.33
N CYS A 20 -8.36 17.16 -2.20
CA CYS A 20 -8.84 17.74 -0.93
C CYS A 20 -7.73 18.37 -0.07
N GLY A 21 -8.11 19.10 0.97
CA GLY A 21 -7.15 19.87 1.79
C GLY A 21 -6.77 21.21 1.17
N SER A 22 -5.59 21.74 1.52
CA SER A 22 -5.01 22.94 0.91
C SER A 22 -4.23 22.59 -0.35
N ALA A 23 -4.18 23.51 -1.32
CA ALA A 23 -3.46 23.25 -2.57
C ALA A 23 -1.96 23.09 -2.38
N LEU A 24 -1.36 22.18 -3.13
CA LEU A 24 0.08 22.04 -3.25
C LEU A 24 0.63 23.16 -4.15
N SER A 25 1.81 23.68 -3.82
CA SER A 25 2.55 24.55 -4.74
C SER A 25 3.15 23.75 -5.89
N SER A 26 3.48 24.42 -7.00
CA SER A 26 4.13 23.76 -8.14
C SER A 26 5.47 23.12 -7.75
N SER A 27 6.24 23.75 -6.86
CA SER A 27 7.49 23.17 -6.36
C SER A 27 7.26 21.92 -5.51
N GLU A 28 6.19 21.85 -4.72
CA GLU A 28 5.86 20.65 -3.95
C GLU A 28 5.38 19.50 -4.84
N VAL A 29 4.68 19.82 -5.93
CA VAL A 29 4.33 18.83 -6.96
C VAL A 29 5.59 18.30 -7.65
N ASP A 30 6.51 19.19 -8.05
CA ASP A 30 7.80 18.81 -8.65
C ASP A 30 8.63 17.92 -7.69
N ASP A 31 8.69 18.29 -6.41
CA ASP A 31 9.36 17.50 -5.36
C ASP A 31 8.74 16.09 -5.26
N ILE A 32 7.41 15.97 -5.23
CA ILE A 32 6.74 14.65 -5.17
C ILE A 32 7.07 13.83 -6.42
N VAL A 33 7.05 14.44 -7.62
CA VAL A 33 7.39 13.76 -8.88
C VAL A 33 8.83 13.24 -8.84
N GLU A 34 9.80 14.05 -8.42
CA GLU A 34 11.20 13.65 -8.31
C GLU A 34 11.41 12.53 -7.28
N LEU A 35 10.84 12.69 -6.08
CA LEU A 35 11.01 11.73 -4.98
C LEU A 35 10.36 10.38 -5.30
N SER A 36 9.25 10.37 -6.03
CA SER A 36 8.52 9.16 -6.42
C SER A 36 9.09 8.46 -7.66
N ASP A 37 10.02 9.08 -8.40
CA ASP A 37 10.70 8.44 -9.52
C ASP A 37 11.66 7.35 -9.04
N THR A 38 11.19 6.10 -9.09
CA THR A 38 11.94 4.94 -8.61
C THR A 38 13.15 4.59 -9.46
N ALA A 39 13.24 5.09 -10.70
CA ALA A 39 14.43 4.90 -11.54
C ALA A 39 15.65 5.67 -10.99
N THR A 40 15.41 6.65 -10.11
CA THR A 40 16.45 7.44 -9.46
C THR A 40 16.86 6.91 -8.09
N ILE A 41 16.25 5.81 -7.61
CA ILE A 41 16.65 5.18 -6.34
C ILE A 41 18.06 4.63 -6.49
N THR A 42 18.95 5.02 -5.59
CA THR A 42 20.37 4.66 -5.61
C THR A 42 20.78 3.91 -4.35
N GLY A 43 21.90 3.18 -4.42
CA GLY A 43 22.45 2.50 -3.25
C GLY A 43 23.40 1.38 -3.65
N ALA A 44 24.52 1.27 -2.92
CA ALA A 44 25.56 0.27 -3.19
C ALA A 44 25.08 -1.16 -2.93
N ASP A 45 24.15 -1.34 -1.99
CA ASP A 45 23.56 -2.63 -1.60
C ASP A 45 22.04 -2.53 -1.40
N GLY A 46 21.41 -3.66 -1.05
CA GLY A 46 19.96 -3.75 -0.86
C GLY A 46 19.44 -2.88 0.28
N LEU A 47 20.15 -2.82 1.40
CA LEU A 47 19.76 -2.00 2.54
C LEU A 47 19.80 -0.52 2.18
N THR A 48 20.88 -0.06 1.55
CA THR A 48 21.05 1.35 1.16
C THR A 48 19.96 1.79 0.18
N ARG A 49 19.56 0.92 -0.78
CA ARG A 49 18.45 1.22 -1.70
C ARG A 49 17.10 1.29 -0.98
N LEU A 50 16.87 0.41 0.00
CA LEU A 50 15.67 0.48 0.83
C LEU A 50 15.64 1.76 1.66
N GLU A 51 16.77 2.16 2.23
CA GLU A 51 16.89 3.41 3.00
C GLU A 51 16.59 4.64 2.15
N ASP A 52 17.17 4.75 0.94
CA ASP A 52 16.86 5.84 0.00
C ASP A 52 15.36 5.88 -0.35
N ALA A 53 14.76 4.72 -0.64
CA ALA A 53 13.33 4.63 -0.94
C ALA A 53 12.45 5.08 0.24
N VAL A 54 12.77 4.67 1.46
CA VAL A 54 12.04 5.05 2.68
C VAL A 54 12.19 6.54 2.98
N ASP A 55 13.39 7.10 2.85
CA ASP A 55 13.62 8.54 3.08
C ASP A 55 12.86 9.41 2.05
N ARG A 56 12.77 8.97 0.79
CA ARG A 56 11.95 9.61 -0.24
C ARG A 56 10.47 9.54 0.09
N HIS A 57 9.98 8.35 0.46
CA HIS A 57 8.59 8.16 0.86
C HIS A 57 8.22 9.01 2.08
N HIS A 58 9.11 9.11 3.06
CA HIS A 58 8.95 9.97 4.22
C HIS A 58 8.74 11.43 3.80
N ARG A 59 9.61 11.94 2.92
CA ARG A 59 9.53 13.32 2.46
C ARG A 59 8.24 13.61 1.69
N ILE A 60 7.79 12.69 0.85
CA ILE A 60 6.49 12.79 0.17
C ILE A 60 5.34 12.84 1.20
N THR A 61 5.40 11.96 2.20
CA THR A 61 4.39 11.90 3.27
C THR A 61 4.30 13.20 4.05
N GLU A 62 5.43 13.84 4.36
CA GLU A 62 5.46 15.16 5.01
C GLU A 62 4.71 16.21 4.19
N ILE A 63 4.98 16.29 2.87
CA ILE A 63 4.34 17.25 1.95
C ILE A 63 2.82 17.02 1.92
N LEU A 64 2.37 15.78 1.67
CA LEU A 64 0.94 15.47 1.60
C LEU A 64 0.21 15.71 2.93
N SER A 65 0.86 15.36 4.04
CA SER A 65 0.30 15.52 5.39
C SER A 65 0.14 16.98 5.79
N ALA A 66 1.11 17.84 5.43
CA ALA A 66 1.06 19.28 5.70
C ALA A 66 -0.14 19.94 5.01
N HIS A 67 -0.54 19.43 3.84
CA HIS A 67 -1.66 19.95 3.05
C HIS A 67 -2.99 19.26 3.32
N ARG A 68 -3.01 18.21 4.17
CA ARG A 68 -4.17 17.32 4.33
C ARG A 68 -4.65 16.72 3.00
N ASP A 69 -3.73 16.54 2.05
CA ASP A 69 -4.05 15.93 0.77
C ASP A 69 -4.35 14.44 0.99
N LEU A 70 -5.54 13.99 0.57
CA LEU A 70 -6.01 12.64 0.90
C LEU A 70 -5.27 11.54 0.12
N ARG A 71 -4.46 11.88 -0.89
CA ARG A 71 -3.54 10.90 -1.51
C ARG A 71 -2.50 10.40 -0.51
N GLY A 72 -2.26 11.12 0.59
CA GLY A 72 -1.36 10.71 1.68
C GLY A 72 -1.97 9.81 2.75
N LEU A 73 -3.25 9.43 2.65
CA LEU A 73 -3.93 8.60 3.68
C LEU A 73 -3.30 7.22 3.88
N PHE A 74 -2.85 6.57 2.81
CA PHE A 74 -2.06 5.34 2.90
C PHE A 74 -0.60 5.64 3.30
N ALA A 75 0.01 6.62 2.64
CA ALA A 75 1.41 6.99 2.80
C ALA A 75 1.78 7.25 4.27
N ILE A 76 0.92 7.97 5.00
CA ILE A 76 1.20 8.31 6.40
C ILE A 76 1.33 7.10 7.32
N GLY A 77 0.52 6.07 7.10
CA GLY A 77 0.58 4.89 7.94
C GLY A 77 1.68 3.94 7.45
N LEU A 78 1.94 3.86 6.14
CA LEU A 78 3.13 3.16 5.62
C LEU A 78 4.42 3.77 6.20
N ASP A 79 4.57 5.09 6.19
CA ASP A 79 5.72 5.80 6.75
C ASP A 79 5.88 5.50 8.25
N ALA A 80 4.77 5.44 8.98
CA ALA A 80 4.79 5.10 10.39
C ALA A 80 5.34 3.69 10.66
N VAL A 81 4.90 2.67 9.90
CA VAL A 81 5.39 1.30 10.09
C VAL A 81 6.78 1.08 9.54
N GLU A 82 7.18 1.84 8.52
CA GLU A 82 8.54 1.80 7.99
C GLU A 82 9.55 2.19 9.08
N TYR A 83 9.33 3.30 9.77
CA TYR A 83 10.23 3.72 10.86
C TYR A 83 10.06 2.91 12.15
N ALA A 84 8.84 2.47 12.48
CA ALA A 84 8.57 1.78 13.74
C ALA A 84 8.94 0.28 13.71
N ALA A 85 8.83 -0.38 12.56
CA ALA A 85 9.01 -1.83 12.46
C ALA A 85 9.96 -2.25 11.33
N VAL A 86 9.74 -1.79 10.08
CA VAL A 86 10.48 -2.30 8.92
C VAL A 86 11.96 -1.96 9.01
N MET A 87 12.32 -0.67 9.13
CA MET A 87 13.71 -0.25 9.11
C MET A 87 14.52 -0.75 10.32
N PRO A 88 14.00 -0.75 11.56
CA PRO A 88 14.69 -1.41 12.67
C PRO A 88 14.99 -2.88 12.38
N LEU A 89 14.03 -3.62 11.83
CA LEU A 89 14.20 -5.03 11.47
C LEU A 89 15.21 -5.23 10.32
N GLN A 90 15.16 -4.39 9.29
CA GLN A 90 16.03 -4.46 8.10
C GLN A 90 17.50 -4.11 8.40
N ARG A 91 17.73 -3.28 9.42
CA ARG A 91 19.07 -2.89 9.88
C ARG A 91 19.72 -3.93 10.81
N ASP A 92 18.93 -4.78 11.47
CA ASP A 92 19.47 -5.83 12.33
C ASP A 92 20.18 -6.92 11.50
N PRO A 93 21.51 -7.11 11.65
CA PRO A 93 22.25 -8.09 10.87
C PRO A 93 21.89 -9.54 11.18
N ALA A 94 21.20 -9.81 12.29
CA ALA A 94 20.78 -11.15 12.71
C ALA A 94 19.28 -11.40 12.49
N ALA A 95 18.53 -10.44 11.94
CA ALA A 95 17.08 -10.56 11.81
C ALA A 95 16.62 -11.57 10.77
N PHE A 96 17.38 -11.81 9.70
CA PHE A 96 16.92 -12.60 8.56
C PHE A 96 17.87 -13.75 8.22
N LEU A 97 17.30 -14.84 7.73
CA LEU A 97 18.05 -15.96 7.15
C LEU A 97 18.67 -15.53 5.81
N ASN A 98 17.91 -14.78 5.01
CA ASN A 98 18.33 -14.18 3.76
C ASN A 98 18.07 -12.67 3.78
N ARG A 99 19.09 -11.90 4.14
CA ARG A 99 19.01 -10.44 4.21
C ARG A 99 18.78 -9.79 2.85
N GLU A 100 19.42 -10.29 1.80
CA GLU A 100 19.25 -9.75 0.45
C GLU A 100 17.80 -9.90 -0.02
N TYR A 101 17.17 -11.05 0.27
CA TYR A 101 15.76 -11.25 0.02
C TYR A 101 14.89 -10.26 0.81
N ALA A 102 15.14 -10.13 2.11
CA ALA A 102 14.38 -9.24 2.98
C ALA A 102 14.44 -7.78 2.52
N HIS A 103 15.62 -7.29 2.11
CA HIS A 103 15.76 -5.97 1.52
C HIS A 103 15.03 -5.88 0.17
N ALA A 104 15.22 -6.85 -0.72
CA ALA A 104 14.62 -6.84 -2.05
C ALA A 104 13.09 -6.80 -2.01
N ILE A 105 12.44 -7.60 -1.16
CA ILE A 105 10.98 -7.63 -1.10
C ILE A 105 10.39 -6.34 -0.51
N SER A 106 11.01 -5.77 0.53
CA SER A 106 10.57 -4.48 1.08
C SER A 106 10.78 -3.34 0.10
N THR A 107 11.93 -3.32 -0.62
CA THR A 107 12.17 -2.31 -1.66
C THR A 107 11.17 -2.43 -2.80
N GLU A 108 10.93 -3.64 -3.33
CA GLU A 108 9.98 -3.83 -4.44
C GLU A 108 8.55 -3.47 -4.03
N LEU A 109 8.15 -3.79 -2.80
CA LEU A 109 6.84 -3.43 -2.28
C LEU A 109 6.65 -1.91 -2.20
N LEU A 110 7.62 -1.17 -1.64
CA LEU A 110 7.56 0.30 -1.61
C LEU A 110 7.63 0.89 -3.03
N ARG A 111 8.47 0.33 -3.90
CA ARG A 111 8.62 0.76 -5.29
C ARG A 111 7.29 0.77 -6.05
N ARG A 112 6.45 -0.27 -5.87
CA ARG A 112 5.12 -0.33 -6.51
C ARG A 112 4.21 0.82 -6.10
N PHE A 113 4.20 1.19 -4.82
CA PHE A 113 3.44 2.34 -4.38
C PHE A 113 4.00 3.64 -4.97
N LEU A 114 5.33 3.83 -4.93
CA LEU A 114 5.98 5.03 -5.47
C LEU A 114 5.77 5.18 -6.98
N ASP A 115 5.85 4.11 -7.77
CA ASP A 115 5.56 4.14 -9.21
C ASP A 115 4.14 4.62 -9.50
N ASN A 116 3.17 4.12 -8.73
CA ASN A 116 1.77 4.51 -8.88
C ASN A 116 1.52 5.94 -8.42
N LEU A 117 2.23 6.40 -7.38
CA LEU A 117 2.18 7.79 -6.94
C LEU A 117 2.81 8.72 -7.98
N HIS A 118 3.95 8.34 -8.55
CA HIS A 118 4.59 9.06 -9.64
C HIS A 118 3.66 9.18 -10.85
N ALA A 119 3.01 8.09 -11.25
CA ALA A 119 2.02 8.10 -12.32
C ALA A 119 0.84 9.05 -12.00
N GLU A 120 0.33 9.04 -10.78
CA GLU A 120 -0.73 9.95 -10.34
C GLU A 120 -0.31 11.44 -10.43
N PHE A 121 0.92 11.77 -10.06
CA PHE A 121 1.44 13.15 -10.06
C PHE A 121 2.00 13.62 -11.41
N THR A 122 2.21 12.70 -12.36
CA THR A 122 2.65 13.02 -13.74
C THR A 122 1.53 12.90 -14.77
N GLY A 123 0.34 12.46 -14.36
CA GLY A 123 -0.77 12.16 -15.28
C GLY A 123 -0.55 10.88 -16.10
N GLY A 124 0.33 10.01 -15.63
CA GLY A 124 0.55 8.66 -16.16
C GLY A 124 -0.59 7.69 -15.85
N VAL A 125 -0.40 6.42 -16.22
CA VAL A 125 -1.37 5.36 -15.99
C VAL A 125 -1.05 4.66 -14.69
N THR A 126 -1.95 4.77 -13.71
CA THR A 126 -1.90 4.00 -12.47
C THR A 126 -2.48 2.60 -12.66
N GLU A 127 -1.94 1.63 -11.93
CA GLU A 127 -2.51 0.30 -11.87
C GLU A 127 -3.93 0.34 -11.28
N PRO A 128 -4.84 -0.57 -11.68
CA PRO A 128 -6.27 -0.44 -11.36
C PRO A 128 -6.60 -0.32 -9.86
N HIS A 129 -5.88 -1.04 -9.00
CA HIS A 129 -6.08 -1.01 -7.55
C HIS A 129 -5.66 0.32 -6.92
N TRP A 130 -4.58 0.93 -7.43
CA TRP A 130 -4.15 2.26 -7.03
C TRP A 130 -4.99 3.37 -7.65
N ALA A 131 -5.43 3.23 -8.90
CA ALA A 131 -6.35 4.15 -9.56
C ALA A 131 -7.64 4.31 -8.76
N HIS A 132 -8.16 3.20 -8.21
CA HIS A 132 -9.32 3.20 -7.30
C HIS A 132 -9.06 3.98 -6.01
N TYR A 133 -7.92 3.73 -5.35
CA TYR A 133 -7.50 4.49 -4.17
C TYR A 133 -7.42 6.00 -4.46
N PHE A 134 -6.75 6.40 -5.55
CA PHE A 134 -6.62 7.81 -5.90
C PHE A 134 -7.94 8.45 -6.32
N ALA A 135 -8.87 7.68 -6.90
CA ALA A 135 -10.23 8.16 -7.17
C ALA A 135 -10.98 8.46 -5.86
N LEU A 136 -10.89 7.59 -4.85
CA LEU A 136 -11.46 7.83 -3.52
C LEU A 136 -10.79 9.02 -2.82
N ALA A 137 -9.47 9.17 -2.95
CA ALA A 137 -8.74 10.32 -2.40
C ALA A 137 -9.17 11.66 -3.01
N LYS A 138 -9.57 11.66 -4.29
CA LYS A 138 -10.08 12.86 -5.00
C LYS A 138 -11.54 13.17 -4.67
N ASP A 139 -12.28 12.26 -4.05
CA ASP A 139 -13.65 12.47 -3.60
C ASP A 139 -13.67 12.93 -2.14
N CYS A 140 -13.79 14.24 -1.91
CA CYS A 140 -13.81 14.80 -0.57
C CYS A 140 -15.04 14.41 0.27
N GLY A 141 -16.06 13.81 -0.35
CA GLY A 141 -17.20 13.22 0.34
C GLY A 141 -16.99 11.76 0.75
N ALA A 142 -15.94 11.10 0.25
CA ALA A 142 -15.60 9.74 0.62
C ALA A 142 -15.11 9.67 2.08
N SER A 143 -15.48 8.58 2.77
CA SER A 143 -14.96 8.28 4.11
C SER A 143 -13.45 8.17 4.08
N ARG A 144 -12.76 9.00 4.87
CA ARG A 144 -11.29 8.98 4.95
C ARG A 144 -10.77 7.63 5.43
N ALA A 145 -11.51 6.97 6.33
CA ALA A 145 -11.17 5.64 6.79
C ALA A 145 -11.28 4.59 5.66
N ARG A 146 -12.36 4.64 4.86
CA ARG A 146 -12.49 3.80 3.65
C ARG A 146 -11.35 4.06 2.67
N THR A 147 -11.04 5.33 2.39
CA THR A 147 -9.98 5.70 1.45
C THR A 147 -8.62 5.16 1.91
N ALA A 148 -8.25 5.31 3.18
CA ALA A 148 -7.02 4.72 3.71
C ALA A 148 -7.00 3.19 3.54
N MET A 149 -8.10 2.51 3.89
CA MET A 149 -8.18 1.05 3.79
C MET A 149 -8.15 0.54 2.34
N ALA A 150 -8.64 1.32 1.37
CA ALA A 150 -8.48 0.98 -0.05
C ALA A 150 -7.00 0.96 -0.46
N GLY A 151 -6.19 1.88 0.07
CA GLY A 151 -4.74 1.90 -0.15
C GLY A 151 -4.03 0.71 0.53
N TYR A 152 -4.41 0.38 1.78
CA TYR A 152 -3.90 -0.83 2.44
C TYR A 152 -4.25 -2.12 1.69
N ASN A 153 -5.48 -2.22 1.20
CA ASN A 153 -5.92 -3.38 0.42
C ASN A 153 -5.15 -3.49 -0.91
N ALA A 154 -4.95 -2.38 -1.60
CA ALA A 154 -4.13 -2.31 -2.81
C ALA A 154 -2.71 -2.83 -2.52
N HIS A 155 -2.09 -2.34 -1.45
CA HIS A 155 -0.72 -2.67 -1.11
C HIS A 155 -0.52 -4.11 -0.61
N LEU A 156 -1.42 -4.60 0.25
CA LEU A 156 -1.24 -5.89 0.92
C LEU A 156 -1.76 -7.05 0.07
N THR A 157 -2.89 -6.87 -0.62
CA THR A 157 -3.48 -7.94 -1.42
C THR A 157 -2.81 -8.05 -2.78
N VAL A 158 -2.52 -6.92 -3.43
CA VAL A 158 -2.03 -6.90 -4.82
C VAL A 158 -0.52 -6.70 -4.87
N ASP A 159 -0.01 -5.58 -4.34
CA ASP A 159 1.41 -5.25 -4.47
C ASP A 159 2.29 -6.31 -3.80
N LEU A 160 1.93 -6.78 -2.60
CA LEU A 160 2.73 -7.79 -1.90
C LEU A 160 2.80 -9.11 -2.67
N ALA A 161 1.70 -9.60 -3.25
CA ALA A 161 1.73 -10.79 -4.10
C ALA A 161 2.60 -10.57 -5.34
N TYR A 162 2.49 -9.41 -5.98
CA TYR A 162 3.30 -9.07 -7.14
C TYR A 162 4.78 -8.84 -6.80
N SER A 163 5.09 -8.36 -5.60
CA SER A 163 6.46 -8.21 -5.09
C SER A 163 7.08 -9.57 -4.82
N VAL A 164 6.34 -10.50 -4.19
CA VAL A 164 6.78 -11.88 -4.00
C VAL A 164 7.18 -12.51 -5.34
N ALA A 165 6.39 -12.31 -6.39
CA ALA A 165 6.70 -12.79 -7.73
C ALA A 165 7.91 -12.08 -8.36
N ALA A 166 7.96 -10.75 -8.29
CA ALA A 166 8.98 -9.92 -8.93
C ALA A 166 10.39 -10.13 -8.34
N VAL A 167 10.49 -10.40 -7.04
CA VAL A 167 11.78 -10.72 -6.39
C VAL A 167 12.14 -12.21 -6.47
N HIS A 168 11.40 -12.99 -7.25
CA HIS A 168 11.59 -14.43 -7.42
C HIS A 168 11.60 -15.18 -6.08
N SER A 169 10.62 -14.89 -5.22
CA SER A 169 10.48 -15.56 -3.93
C SER A 169 10.40 -17.08 -4.11
N ARG A 170 10.91 -17.81 -3.13
CA ARG A 170 10.83 -19.27 -3.08
C ARG A 170 10.27 -19.70 -1.74
N PRO A 171 9.76 -20.95 -1.59
CA PRO A 171 9.27 -21.43 -0.31
C PRO A 171 10.26 -21.26 0.85
N GLU A 172 11.57 -21.34 0.58
CA GLU A 172 12.61 -21.15 1.59
C GLU A 172 12.69 -19.72 2.15
N HIS A 173 12.15 -18.74 1.42
CA HIS A 173 12.08 -17.34 1.87
C HIS A 173 10.88 -17.05 2.78
N ALA A 174 9.97 -18.01 2.95
CA ALA A 174 8.77 -17.84 3.77
C ALA A 174 9.08 -17.36 5.21
N PRO A 175 10.10 -17.88 5.94
CA PRO A 175 10.38 -17.40 7.30
C PRO A 175 10.68 -15.90 7.37
N ASP A 176 11.46 -15.36 6.41
CA ASP A 176 11.80 -13.94 6.38
C ASP A 176 10.60 -13.10 5.95
N TYR A 177 9.83 -13.55 4.95
CA TYR A 177 8.57 -12.93 4.53
C TYR A 177 7.59 -12.80 5.71
N PHE A 178 7.32 -13.92 6.39
CA PHE A 178 6.37 -13.94 7.51
C PHE A 178 6.87 -13.12 8.70
N LYS A 179 8.20 -13.03 8.90
CA LYS A 179 8.78 -12.17 9.93
C LYS A 179 8.54 -10.69 9.64
N ILE A 180 8.64 -10.25 8.39
CA ILE A 180 8.38 -8.86 8.00
C ILE A 180 6.92 -8.50 8.27
N VAL A 181 5.97 -9.28 7.72
CA VAL A 181 4.53 -8.97 7.86
C VAL A 181 4.07 -9.06 9.31
N ALA A 182 4.56 -10.02 10.09
CA ALA A 182 4.26 -10.11 11.52
C ALA A 182 4.80 -8.91 12.32
N SER A 183 5.98 -8.40 11.97
CA SER A 183 6.56 -7.22 12.63
C SER A 183 5.76 -5.95 12.34
N ILE A 184 5.19 -5.83 11.14
CA ILE A 184 4.30 -4.72 10.77
C ILE A 184 2.97 -4.83 11.53
N ALA A 185 2.37 -6.02 11.60
CA ALA A 185 1.13 -6.25 12.33
C ALA A 185 1.25 -5.89 13.82
N ALA A 186 2.40 -6.17 14.43
CA ALA A 186 2.68 -5.87 15.85
C ALA A 186 2.69 -4.37 16.19
N VAL A 187 2.80 -3.47 15.20
CA VAL A 187 2.79 -2.01 15.39
C VAL A 187 1.57 -1.33 14.77
N GLY A 188 0.49 -2.09 14.50
CA GLY A 188 -0.71 -1.59 13.83
C GLY A 188 -1.38 -0.38 14.50
N ASP A 189 -1.26 -0.23 15.83
CA ASP A 189 -1.82 0.93 16.55
C ASP A 189 -1.17 2.26 16.12
N VAL A 190 0.11 2.24 15.73
CA VAL A 190 0.82 3.44 15.25
C VAL A 190 0.18 3.99 13.97
N ILE A 191 -0.32 3.10 13.10
CA ILE A 191 -1.06 3.49 11.88
C ILE A 191 -2.34 4.23 12.25
N ILE A 192 -3.12 3.65 13.17
CA ILE A 192 -4.42 4.19 13.60
C ILE A 192 -4.21 5.57 14.22
N ASP A 193 -3.30 5.68 15.18
CA ASP A 193 -3.07 6.91 15.93
C ASP A 193 -2.55 8.03 15.03
N ARG A 194 -1.59 7.75 14.15
CA ARG A 194 -1.01 8.76 13.27
C ARG A 194 -2.02 9.23 12.21
N THR A 195 -2.79 8.30 11.63
CA THR A 195 -3.83 8.63 10.65
C THR A 195 -4.94 9.46 11.29
N LYS A 196 -5.34 9.13 12.52
CA LYS A 196 -6.31 9.92 13.29
C LYS A 196 -5.79 11.31 13.64
N ALA A 197 -4.54 11.42 14.08
CA ALA A 197 -3.95 12.70 14.44
C ALA A 197 -3.79 13.66 13.24
N VAL A 198 -3.46 13.13 12.06
CA VAL A 198 -3.29 13.94 10.86
C VAL A 198 -4.62 14.09 10.10
N TYR A 199 -5.20 13.01 9.62
CA TYR A 199 -6.36 13.09 8.74
C TYR A 199 -7.70 13.09 9.48
N GLY A 200 -7.69 12.96 10.81
CA GLY A 200 -8.92 12.87 11.61
C GLY A 200 -9.73 11.61 11.29
N ALA A 201 -9.08 10.58 10.73
CA ALA A 201 -9.72 9.34 10.32
C ALA A 201 -9.39 8.23 11.32
N ASP A 202 -10.41 7.68 11.97
CA ASP A 202 -10.24 6.54 12.87
C ASP A 202 -10.31 5.24 12.08
N LEU A 203 -9.13 4.63 11.86
CA LEU A 203 -9.04 3.36 11.16
C LEU A 203 -9.40 2.18 12.05
N GLY A 204 -9.48 2.36 13.38
CA GLY A 204 -9.62 1.28 14.35
C GLY A 204 -10.67 0.24 13.98
N PRO A 205 -11.93 0.61 13.68
CA PRO A 205 -12.96 -0.37 13.31
C PRO A 205 -12.65 -1.17 12.03
N LEU A 206 -12.12 -0.53 10.99
CA LEU A 206 -11.82 -1.19 9.72
C LEU A 206 -10.50 -1.98 9.76
N TRP A 207 -9.50 -1.42 10.45
CA TRP A 207 -8.23 -2.08 10.74
C TRP A 207 -8.46 -3.32 11.56
N ARG A 208 -9.33 -3.23 12.57
CA ARG A 208 -9.70 -4.40 13.37
C ARG A 208 -10.58 -5.38 12.62
N PHE A 209 -11.37 -4.96 11.64
CA PHE A 209 -12.04 -5.90 10.74
C PHE A 209 -11.04 -6.68 9.87
N TYR A 210 -10.04 -6.00 9.30
CA TYR A 210 -9.10 -6.58 8.34
C TYR A 210 -7.97 -7.39 8.99
N PHE A 211 -7.40 -6.91 10.10
CA PHE A 211 -6.26 -7.53 10.78
C PHE A 211 -6.61 -8.18 12.13
N VAL A 212 -7.67 -7.71 12.79
CA VAL A 212 -7.94 -8.01 14.21
C VAL A 212 -9.30 -8.69 14.39
N GLY A 213 -9.92 -9.23 13.33
CA GLY A 213 -11.13 -10.06 13.35
C GLY A 213 -12.35 -9.58 14.16
N GLU A 214 -12.36 -8.39 14.77
CA GLU A 214 -13.50 -7.86 15.57
C GLU A 214 -14.75 -7.59 14.71
N GLY A 215 -14.59 -7.57 13.39
CA GLY A 215 -15.69 -7.69 12.45
C GLY A 215 -16.55 -8.94 12.65
N LEU A 216 -15.92 -10.04 13.03
CA LEU A 216 -16.58 -11.29 13.39
C LEU A 216 -17.33 -11.14 14.72
N ASP A 217 -16.84 -10.35 15.67
CA ASP A 217 -17.56 -10.09 16.92
C ASP A 217 -18.83 -9.24 16.68
N GLN A 218 -18.83 -8.36 15.69
CA GLN A 218 -20.04 -7.63 15.26
C GLN A 218 -21.03 -8.51 14.50
N LEU A 219 -20.58 -9.58 13.82
CA LEU A 219 -21.42 -10.52 13.05
C LEU A 219 -21.85 -11.76 13.86
N PHE A 220 -21.07 -12.19 14.84
CA PHE A 220 -21.20 -13.46 15.56
C PHE A 220 -21.24 -13.32 17.09
N GLY A 221 -21.07 -12.11 17.65
CA GLY A 221 -21.18 -11.81 19.07
C GLY A 221 -19.86 -11.48 19.76
N ALA A 222 -19.90 -10.62 20.78
CA ALA A 222 -18.72 -10.16 21.51
C ALA A 222 -17.95 -11.31 22.18
N GLY A 223 -16.62 -11.35 21.99
CA GLY A 223 -15.69 -12.28 22.64
C GLY A 223 -15.32 -13.52 21.83
N VAL A 224 -15.61 -13.56 20.53
CA VAL A 224 -15.27 -14.70 19.64
C VAL A 224 -13.89 -14.50 18.99
N ALA A 225 -13.51 -13.26 18.72
CA ALA A 225 -12.22 -12.87 18.17
C ALA A 225 -11.13 -12.80 19.26
N THR A 226 -10.58 -13.95 19.66
CA THR A 226 -9.40 -13.97 20.53
C THR A 226 -8.15 -13.55 19.77
N GLU A 227 -7.16 -12.91 20.42
CA GLU A 227 -5.87 -12.50 19.83
C GLU A 227 -5.23 -13.59 18.94
N GLN A 228 -5.33 -14.85 19.36
CA GLN A 228 -4.80 -16.01 18.62
C GLN A 228 -5.55 -16.27 17.31
N MET A 229 -6.85 -16.02 17.26
CA MET A 229 -7.65 -16.12 16.03
C MET A 229 -7.26 -15.03 15.02
N LEU A 230 -6.75 -13.90 15.51
CA LEU A 230 -6.35 -12.75 14.71
C LEU A 230 -4.99 -12.96 14.10
N ILE A 231 -4.06 -13.45 14.91
CA ILE A 231 -2.77 -13.95 14.44
C ILE A 231 -2.99 -15.06 13.40
N ALA A 232 -3.95 -15.97 13.61
CA ALA A 232 -4.27 -17.02 12.65
C ALA A 232 -4.89 -16.48 11.35
N ALA A 233 -5.76 -15.45 11.42
CA ALA A 233 -6.35 -14.81 10.26
C ALA A 233 -5.31 -14.04 9.43
N ASP A 234 -4.46 -13.25 10.09
CA ASP A 234 -3.34 -12.54 9.45
C ASP A 234 -2.35 -13.53 8.81
N LEU A 235 -2.01 -14.61 9.52
CA LEU A 235 -1.17 -15.68 8.96
C LEU A 235 -1.83 -16.36 7.76
N GLY A 236 -3.14 -16.60 7.82
CA GLY A 236 -3.91 -17.18 6.72
C GLY A 236 -3.92 -16.28 5.48
N ALA A 237 -4.18 -14.98 5.65
CA ALA A 237 -4.16 -13.99 4.57
C ALA A 237 -2.77 -13.90 3.93
N ASN A 238 -1.71 -13.76 4.75
CA ASN A 238 -0.33 -13.70 4.26
C ASN A 238 0.11 -15.01 3.60
N THR A 239 -0.42 -16.17 4.02
CA THR A 239 -0.20 -17.43 3.32
C THR A 239 -0.78 -17.40 1.91
N VAL A 240 -2.05 -16.97 1.75
CA VAL A 240 -2.69 -16.84 0.44
C VAL A 240 -1.90 -15.88 -0.46
N ILE A 241 -1.56 -14.69 0.05
CA ILE A 241 -0.78 -13.67 -0.67
C ILE A 241 0.57 -14.22 -1.12
N PHE A 242 1.32 -14.87 -0.21
CA PHE A 242 2.61 -15.47 -0.53
C PHE A 242 2.47 -16.56 -1.59
N THR A 243 1.51 -17.47 -1.45
CA THR A 243 1.29 -18.56 -2.43
C THR A 243 0.85 -18.03 -3.79
N ASN A 244 0.05 -16.97 -3.85
CA ASN A 244 -0.30 -16.30 -5.09
C ASN A 244 0.94 -15.68 -5.75
N GLY A 245 1.80 -15.03 -4.97
CA GLY A 245 3.07 -14.53 -5.48
C GLY A 245 4.02 -15.62 -6.00
N LEU A 246 4.06 -16.80 -5.36
CA LEU A 246 4.80 -17.95 -5.88
C LEU A 246 4.19 -18.45 -7.20
N ALA A 247 2.86 -18.60 -7.26
CA ALA A 247 2.16 -19.10 -8.43
C ALA A 247 2.21 -18.15 -9.63
N LEU A 248 2.27 -16.83 -9.41
CA LEU A 248 2.45 -15.82 -10.46
C LEU A 248 3.76 -15.96 -11.26
N GLN A 249 4.76 -16.64 -10.69
CA GLN A 249 6.02 -16.88 -11.38
C GLN A 249 5.89 -17.93 -12.49
N ASP A 250 4.84 -18.75 -12.49
CA ASP A 250 4.52 -19.68 -13.57
C ASP A 250 3.65 -18.98 -14.63
N PRO A 251 4.16 -18.78 -15.87
CA PRO A 251 3.39 -18.14 -16.95
C PRO A 251 2.06 -18.84 -17.28
N ALA A 252 1.97 -20.16 -17.06
CA ALA A 252 0.75 -20.91 -17.30
C ALA A 252 -0.35 -20.63 -16.26
N LEU A 253 0.06 -20.33 -15.01
CA LEU A 253 -0.85 -20.02 -13.91
C LEU A 253 -1.15 -18.53 -13.81
N ALA A 254 -0.23 -17.67 -14.25
CA ALA A 254 -0.26 -16.23 -14.02
C ALA A 254 -1.60 -15.54 -14.37
N PRO A 255 -2.28 -15.82 -15.50
CA PRO A 255 -3.58 -15.21 -15.79
C PRO A 255 -4.65 -15.55 -14.75
N GLY A 256 -4.71 -16.82 -14.33
CA GLY A 256 -5.66 -17.28 -13.32
C GLY A 256 -5.38 -16.69 -11.94
N VAL A 257 -4.10 -16.66 -11.55
CA VAL A 257 -3.69 -16.09 -10.25
C VAL A 257 -3.92 -14.58 -10.19
N ARG A 258 -3.70 -13.84 -11.29
CA ARG A 258 -4.05 -12.40 -11.35
C ARG A 258 -5.56 -12.17 -11.19
N ALA A 259 -6.39 -13.03 -11.77
CA ALA A 259 -7.83 -12.96 -11.59
C ALA A 259 -8.23 -13.25 -10.13
N GLU A 260 -7.58 -14.21 -9.47
CA GLU A 260 -7.78 -14.50 -8.05
C GLU A 260 -7.39 -13.31 -7.16
N ILE A 261 -6.19 -12.75 -7.34
CA ILE A 261 -5.73 -11.56 -6.61
C ILE A 261 -6.71 -10.38 -6.81
N THR A 262 -7.18 -10.19 -8.04
CA THR A 262 -8.17 -9.14 -8.34
C THR A 262 -9.48 -9.38 -7.61
N ALA A 263 -9.97 -10.63 -7.58
CA ALA A 263 -11.20 -10.98 -6.89
C ALA A 263 -11.08 -10.80 -5.36
N LEU A 264 -9.93 -11.16 -4.78
CA LEU A 264 -9.63 -10.94 -3.36
C LEU A 264 -9.62 -9.44 -3.02
N TRP A 265 -8.92 -8.64 -3.84
CA TRP A 265 -8.87 -7.18 -3.67
C TRP A 265 -10.28 -6.57 -3.76
N GLN A 266 -11.07 -6.92 -4.77
CA GLN A 266 -12.45 -6.42 -4.93
C GLN A 266 -13.36 -6.84 -3.78
N ALA A 267 -13.24 -8.07 -3.29
CA ALA A 267 -14.06 -8.56 -2.18
C ALA A 267 -13.75 -7.80 -0.88
N ALA A 268 -12.47 -7.55 -0.60
CA ALA A 268 -12.05 -6.76 0.56
C ALA A 268 -12.50 -5.29 0.44
N ASP A 269 -12.40 -4.68 -0.74
CA ASP A 269 -12.84 -3.30 -0.97
C ASP A 269 -14.36 -3.14 -0.74
N LEU A 270 -15.15 -4.10 -1.23
CA LEU A 270 -16.59 -4.12 -1.02
C LEU A 270 -16.96 -4.25 0.47
N ALA A 271 -16.20 -5.06 1.22
CA ALA A 271 -16.39 -5.19 2.67
C ALA A 271 -16.10 -3.85 3.39
N PHE A 272 -15.02 -3.16 3.03
CA PHE A 272 -14.72 -1.84 3.59
C PHE A 272 -15.77 -0.80 3.26
N GLU A 273 -16.30 -0.81 2.04
CA GLU A 273 -17.41 0.06 1.67
C GLU A 273 -18.65 -0.18 2.52
N ALA A 274 -19.03 -1.44 2.72
CA ALA A 274 -20.18 -1.80 3.55
C ALA A 274 -19.99 -1.35 5.01
N LEU A 275 -18.81 -1.61 5.58
CA LEU A 275 -18.50 -1.25 6.98
C LEU A 275 -18.42 0.26 7.20
N ALA A 276 -17.85 1.01 6.25
CA ALA A 276 -17.81 2.47 6.31
C ALA A 276 -19.24 3.06 6.33
N ARG A 277 -20.17 2.46 5.55
CA ARG A 277 -21.59 2.87 5.56
C ARG A 277 -22.31 2.55 6.87
N ILE A 278 -22.01 1.39 7.49
CA ILE A 278 -22.68 0.94 8.72
C ILE A 278 -22.19 1.74 9.95
N ASN A 279 -20.88 2.00 10.04
CA ASN A 279 -20.29 2.66 11.21
C ASN A 279 -20.33 4.19 11.18
N ALA A 280 -20.94 4.80 10.14
CA ALA A 280 -21.00 6.24 9.94
C ALA A 280 -19.64 6.96 10.15
N LEU A 281 -18.58 6.39 9.58
CA LEU A 281 -17.22 6.96 9.53
C LEU A 281 -16.99 7.75 8.25
#